data_AF-A0AAN6X6B2-F1
#
_entry.id   AF-A0AAN6X6B2-F1
#
_cell.length_a   1.000
_cell.length_b   1.000
_cell.length_c   1.000
_cell.angle_alpha   90.00
_cell.angle_beta   90.00
_cell.angle_gamma   90.00
#
_symmetry.space_group_name_H-M   'P 1'
#
loop_
_entity.id
_entity.type
_entity.pdbx_description
1 polymer ?
#
loop_
_entity_poly.entity_id
_entity_poly.type
_entity_poly.pdbx_seq_one_letter_code
_entity_poly.pdbx_strand_id
1 'polypeptide(L)'
;MKGFELPPRCCPICEAVAGLRLCGGCKVVNYCGADHQLSHRPEHKTACNEIKKTREELEREEALLRAKPDDMFNNGVGHFWGITDTRDYMRARHAAADALLQVDTRAAVEKALEHFLDMLRLCRSDNLGVRDIIPGLFLRLGREQECYDFLKWWATADPDGTYNWGDTTLPHLDIHGADVFEPIDMFSEDTSLCHLSMLTLLKLRLYLDMDHWQTAIENGNREPYRPVGKLVRNKVHAIDLQTMSTLVERLRTQYRALIRRVHTANPHFWNALVDSDDEPAMPTMFGLRTPEEACVALYHCIDAWQESEDAMIMIDTDTSEFVPVYETPNNTRGPAAESQQATHPRILTLCFEWEDMLNDLRSDLLSQFKSKATMETATTPKAALQMLNQEPPPSIIFVADGGLARQKKVWERVIDRLRGGATVIVAGLFSNFVNQGEFDRFFARVGLPWRRGSYHRETVTLRQQAVGDAQLARRLPSSYSQKALFVDHVASSDAWYTETPTSREAAVAFTKVGLGKLGYVGDVNGEEGSRTVVLAMCGLL
;
A
#
# COMPACT_ATOMS: atom_id res chain seq x y z
N MET A 1 9.66 4.52 15.95
CA MET A 1 9.53 5.40 14.77
C MET A 1 10.60 4.98 13.78
N LYS A 2 10.22 4.34 12.67
CA LYS A 2 11.15 4.12 11.55
C LYS A 2 11.40 5.51 10.95
N GLY A 3 12.65 5.95 10.94
CA GLY A 3 13.02 7.26 10.41
C GLY A 3 12.92 7.31 8.88
N PHE A 4 13.14 8.49 8.31
CA PHE A 4 13.19 8.79 6.86
C PHE A 4 14.14 7.92 6.01
N GLU A 5 15.00 7.16 6.67
CA GLU A 5 16.08 6.39 6.09
C GLU A 5 16.10 5.02 6.74
N LEU A 6 16.64 4.04 6.01
CA LEU A 6 17.00 2.76 6.61
C LEU A 6 17.79 2.98 7.90
N PRO A 7 17.43 2.25 8.99
CA PRO A 7 18.03 2.48 10.29
C PRO A 7 19.56 2.34 10.20
N PRO A 8 20.29 3.08 11.05
CA PRO A 8 21.73 2.95 11.12
C PRO A 8 22.12 1.50 11.42
N ARG A 9 23.37 1.14 11.14
CA ARG A 9 23.89 -0.22 11.38
C ARG A 9 23.59 -0.66 12.80
N CYS A 10 22.72 -1.66 12.94
CA CYS A 10 22.30 -2.22 14.22
C CYS A 10 22.29 -3.76 14.19
N CYS A 11 22.21 -4.37 15.37
CA CYS A 11 21.95 -5.80 15.48
C CYS A 11 20.46 -6.07 15.20
N PRO A 12 20.09 -7.02 14.32
CA PRO A 12 18.69 -7.28 13.97
C PRO A 12 17.87 -7.93 15.10
N ILE A 13 18.52 -8.40 16.17
CA ILE A 13 17.86 -9.08 17.30
C ILE A 13 17.61 -8.16 18.48
N CYS A 14 18.52 -7.24 18.78
CA CYS A 14 18.45 -6.38 19.97
C CYS A 14 18.63 -4.90 19.70
N GLU A 15 18.76 -4.52 18.42
CA GLU A 15 18.91 -3.13 17.96
C GLU A 15 20.17 -2.40 18.48
N ALA A 16 21.11 -3.12 19.11
CA ALA A 16 22.38 -2.54 19.54
C ALA A 16 23.12 -1.90 18.36
N VAL A 17 23.61 -0.67 18.55
CA VAL A 17 24.32 0.11 17.52
C VAL A 17 25.84 0.16 17.73
N ALA A 18 26.34 -0.37 18.84
CA ALA A 18 27.75 -0.37 19.22
C ALA A 18 28.31 -1.79 19.36
N GLY A 19 29.62 -1.95 19.20
CA GLY A 19 30.31 -3.24 19.35
C GLY A 19 29.95 -4.27 18.27
N LEU A 20 29.52 -3.80 17.11
CA LEU A 20 29.00 -4.64 16.03
C LEU A 20 30.10 -5.30 15.21
N ARG A 21 29.83 -6.54 14.81
CA ARG A 21 30.66 -7.33 13.88
C ARG A 21 29.85 -7.66 12.64
N LEU A 22 30.47 -7.52 11.47
CA LEU A 22 29.87 -7.93 10.22
C LEU A 22 29.76 -9.45 10.13
N CYS A 23 28.66 -9.92 9.54
CA CYS A 23 28.53 -11.30 9.12
C CYS A 23 29.66 -11.67 8.16
N GLY A 24 30.43 -12.71 8.48
CA GLY A 24 31.54 -13.16 7.62
C GLY A 24 31.11 -13.65 6.24
N GLY A 25 29.85 -14.07 6.07
CA GLY A 25 29.29 -14.54 4.80
C GLY A 25 28.82 -13.40 3.89
N CYS A 26 27.72 -12.73 4.26
CA CYS A 26 27.10 -11.69 3.43
C CYS A 26 27.83 -10.34 3.50
N LYS A 27 28.54 -10.04 4.59
CA LYS A 27 29.22 -8.76 4.85
C LYS A 27 28.30 -7.52 4.79
N VAL A 28 27.01 -7.69 5.07
CA VAL A 28 26.03 -6.58 5.10
C VAL A 28 25.16 -6.55 6.36
N VAL A 29 25.05 -7.68 7.08
CA VAL A 29 24.38 -7.72 8.38
C VAL A 29 25.38 -7.59 9.52
N ASN A 30 24.99 -6.87 10.57
CA ASN A 30 25.80 -6.62 11.76
C ASN A 30 25.22 -7.34 12.98
N TYR A 31 26.07 -7.86 13.86
CA TYR A 31 25.67 -8.51 15.11
C TYR A 31 26.53 -8.03 16.27
N CYS A 32 25.94 -7.86 17.45
CA CYS A 32 26.68 -7.52 18.66
C CYS A 32 27.46 -8.72 19.25
N GLY A 33 27.17 -9.94 18.80
CA GLY A 33 27.81 -11.17 19.27
C GLY A 33 27.41 -12.40 18.47
N ALA A 34 28.10 -13.52 18.74
CA ALA A 34 27.85 -14.79 18.06
C ALA A 34 26.46 -15.37 18.35
N ASP A 35 25.93 -15.15 19.55
CA ASP A 35 24.63 -15.68 19.97
C ASP A 35 23.48 -15.10 19.14
N HIS A 36 23.48 -13.78 18.91
CA HIS A 36 22.47 -13.14 18.06
C HIS A 36 22.64 -13.52 16.59
N GLN A 37 23.87 -13.76 16.13
CA GLN A 37 24.10 -14.29 14.79
C GLN A 37 23.53 -15.70 14.64
N LEU A 38 23.68 -16.56 15.64
CA LEU A 38 23.11 -17.91 15.66
C LEU A 38 21.58 -17.86 15.72
N SER A 39 21.02 -16.98 16.55
CA SER A 39 19.57 -16.78 16.67
C SER A 39 18.93 -16.29 15.37
N HIS A 40 19.57 -15.36 14.66
CA HIS A 40 19.06 -14.84 13.38
C HIS A 40 19.36 -15.78 12.19
N ARG A 41 20.20 -16.80 12.37
CA ARG A 41 20.64 -17.67 11.26
C ARG A 41 19.48 -18.34 10.50
N PRO A 42 18.39 -18.84 11.12
CA PRO A 42 17.29 -19.47 10.38
C PRO A 42 16.66 -18.55 9.34
N GLU A 43 16.42 -17.28 9.68
CA GLU A 43 15.84 -16.27 8.79
C GLU A 43 16.86 -15.75 7.77
N HIS A 44 18.10 -15.52 8.20
CA HIS A 44 19.13 -14.91 7.36
C HIS A 44 19.86 -15.87 6.41
N LYS A 45 19.84 -17.18 6.67
CA LYS A 45 20.75 -18.15 6.01
C LYS A 45 20.61 -18.17 4.50
N THR A 46 19.39 -18.14 3.99
CA THR A 46 19.12 -18.23 2.54
C THR A 46 19.73 -17.04 1.82
N ALA A 47 19.33 -15.81 2.20
CA ALA A 47 19.88 -14.58 1.61
C ALA A 47 21.40 -14.47 1.80
N CYS A 48 21.92 -14.84 2.98
CA CYS A 48 23.36 -14.82 3.25
C CYS A 48 24.16 -15.71 2.29
N ASN A 49 23.64 -16.90 2.00
CA ASN A 49 24.32 -17.86 1.12
C ASN A 49 24.24 -17.38 -0.34
N GLU A 50 23.09 -16.84 -0.77
CA GLU A 50 22.94 -16.33 -2.13
C GLU A 50 23.87 -15.14 -2.39
N ILE A 51 23.94 -14.16 -1.47
CA ILE A 51 24.88 -13.03 -1.56
C ILE A 51 26.33 -13.51 -1.66
N LYS A 52 26.71 -14.54 -0.91
CA LYS A 52 28.07 -15.09 -0.97
C LYS A 52 28.35 -15.69 -2.34
N LYS A 53 27.43 -16.51 -2.85
CA LYS A 53 27.53 -17.21 -4.13
C LYS A 53 27.58 -16.23 -5.30
N THR A 54 26.67 -15.26 -5.37
CA THR A 54 26.62 -14.28 -6.48
C THR A 54 27.84 -13.36 -6.47
N ARG A 55 28.37 -13.02 -5.28
CA ARG A 55 29.64 -12.30 -5.16
C ARG A 55 30.83 -13.10 -5.69
N GLU A 56 30.96 -14.37 -5.30
CA GLU A 56 32.04 -15.25 -5.80
C GLU A 56 31.97 -15.42 -7.32
N GLU A 57 30.76 -15.49 -7.87
CA GLU A 57 30.53 -15.55 -9.32
C GLU A 57 30.93 -14.25 -10.02
N LEU A 58 30.57 -13.08 -9.46
CA LEU A 58 31.01 -11.79 -9.98
C LEU A 58 32.53 -11.65 -9.96
N GLU A 59 33.18 -12.03 -8.85
CA GLU A 59 34.65 -12.03 -8.73
C GLU A 59 35.31 -12.93 -9.79
N ARG A 60 34.70 -14.09 -10.09
CA ARG A 60 35.16 -15.01 -11.13
C ARG A 60 35.05 -14.41 -12.53
N GLU A 61 33.89 -13.85 -12.89
CA GLU A 61 33.67 -13.22 -14.19
C GLU A 61 34.57 -11.98 -14.37
N GLU A 62 34.79 -11.20 -13.31
CA GLU A 62 35.73 -10.07 -13.36
C GLU A 62 37.16 -10.54 -13.64
N ALA A 63 37.61 -11.59 -12.95
CA ALA A 63 38.95 -12.15 -13.14
C ALA A 63 39.14 -12.68 -14.57
N LEU A 64 38.13 -13.34 -15.15
CA LEU A 64 38.14 -13.81 -16.54
C LEU A 64 38.28 -12.66 -17.54
N LEU A 65 37.57 -11.55 -17.31
CA LEU A 65 37.68 -10.36 -18.16
C LEU A 65 39.05 -9.68 -18.01
N ARG A 66 39.53 -9.49 -16.78
CA ARG A 66 40.84 -8.85 -16.52
C ARG A 66 42.03 -9.67 -17.02
N ALA A 67 41.86 -10.98 -17.23
CA ALA A 67 42.90 -11.82 -17.81
C ALA A 67 43.04 -11.66 -19.34
N LYS A 68 42.11 -10.94 -19.99
CA LYS A 68 42.20 -10.67 -21.44
C LYS A 68 43.23 -9.56 -21.71
N PRO A 69 43.87 -9.55 -22.90
CA PRO A 69 44.89 -8.56 -23.23
C PRO A 69 44.37 -7.12 -23.38
N ASP A 70 43.10 -6.97 -23.75
CA ASP A 70 42.44 -5.66 -23.90
C ASP A 70 41.76 -5.25 -22.60
N ASP A 71 41.97 -4.00 -22.18
CA ASP A 71 41.38 -3.45 -20.97
C ASP A 71 39.94 -2.99 -21.24
N MET A 72 39.04 -3.97 -21.30
CA MET A 72 37.62 -3.74 -21.60
C MET A 72 36.92 -2.82 -20.58
N PHE A 73 37.43 -2.73 -19.34
CA PHE A 73 36.85 -1.85 -18.30
C PHE A 73 37.10 -0.36 -18.55
N ASN A 74 38.08 -0.05 -19.40
CA ASN A 74 38.39 1.30 -19.85
C ASN A 74 38.00 1.52 -21.31
N ASN A 75 38.44 0.62 -22.21
CA ASN A 75 38.23 0.75 -23.66
C ASN A 75 36.80 0.39 -24.09
N GLY A 76 36.09 -0.42 -23.30
CA GLY A 76 34.73 -0.87 -23.60
C GLY A 76 33.61 0.00 -22.99
N VAL A 77 33.94 1.02 -22.20
CA VAL A 77 32.94 1.88 -21.55
C VAL A 77 32.04 2.57 -22.59
N GLY A 78 30.73 2.62 -22.35
CA GLY A 78 29.74 3.13 -23.30
C GLY A 78 29.26 2.07 -24.29
N HIS A 79 30.10 1.10 -24.63
CA HIS A 79 29.79 -0.02 -25.53
C HIS A 79 29.82 -1.39 -24.84
N PHE A 80 29.87 -1.40 -23.50
CA PHE A 80 30.20 -2.58 -22.73
C PHE A 80 29.20 -3.73 -22.93
N TRP A 81 27.93 -3.44 -23.19
CA TRP A 81 26.94 -4.48 -23.53
C TRP A 81 27.05 -5.03 -24.97
N GLY A 82 27.59 -4.22 -25.88
CA GLY A 82 27.83 -4.59 -27.28
C GLY A 82 28.95 -5.61 -27.44
N ILE A 83 29.87 -5.67 -26.48
CA ILE A 83 30.94 -6.66 -26.42
C ILE A 83 30.34 -7.96 -25.85
N THR A 84 30.46 -9.09 -26.57
CA THR A 84 29.84 -10.34 -26.13
C THR A 84 30.46 -10.86 -24.83
N ASP A 85 31.78 -10.77 -24.71
CA ASP A 85 32.56 -11.33 -23.59
C ASP A 85 32.22 -10.70 -22.24
N THR A 86 31.74 -9.46 -22.22
CA THR A 86 31.45 -8.68 -21.02
C THR A 86 30.03 -8.87 -20.48
N ARG A 87 29.15 -9.55 -21.23
CA ARG A 87 27.74 -9.73 -20.85
C ARG A 87 27.57 -10.60 -19.61
N ASP A 88 28.39 -11.63 -19.47
CA ASP A 88 28.29 -12.54 -18.32
C ASP A 88 28.72 -11.84 -17.03
N TYR A 89 29.73 -10.97 -17.09
CA TYR A 89 30.05 -10.05 -16.00
C TYR A 89 28.90 -9.11 -15.65
N MET A 90 28.26 -8.46 -16.63
CA MET A 90 27.14 -7.54 -16.38
C MET A 90 25.96 -8.26 -15.71
N ARG A 91 25.64 -9.48 -16.13
CA ARG A 91 24.61 -10.31 -15.51
C ARG A 91 24.99 -10.76 -14.11
N ALA A 92 26.24 -11.20 -13.90
CA ALA A 92 26.74 -11.56 -12.58
C ALA A 92 26.70 -10.37 -11.62
N ARG A 93 27.02 -9.16 -12.11
CA ARG A 93 26.96 -7.93 -11.32
C ARG A 93 25.53 -7.55 -10.94
N HIS A 94 24.59 -7.66 -11.89
CA HIS A 94 23.17 -7.48 -11.59
C HIS A 94 22.71 -8.48 -10.52
N ALA A 95 23.02 -9.76 -10.69
CA ALA A 95 22.61 -10.80 -9.73
C ALA A 95 23.22 -10.60 -8.33
N ALA A 96 24.45 -10.08 -8.24
CA ALA A 96 25.06 -9.70 -6.98
C ALA A 96 24.32 -8.54 -6.30
N ALA A 97 23.94 -7.50 -7.05
CA ALA A 97 23.16 -6.37 -6.56
C ALA A 97 21.76 -6.80 -6.11
N ASP A 98 21.09 -7.62 -6.90
CA ASP A 98 19.75 -8.14 -6.62
C ASP A 98 19.73 -9.02 -5.35
N ALA A 99 20.73 -9.90 -5.20
CA ALA A 99 20.90 -10.71 -4.00
C ALA A 99 21.14 -9.87 -2.73
N LEU A 100 21.79 -8.71 -2.85
CA LEU A 100 21.96 -7.79 -1.73
C LEU A 100 20.62 -7.19 -1.29
N LEU A 101 19.74 -6.84 -2.24
CA LEU A 101 18.42 -6.28 -1.93
C LEU A 101 17.47 -7.26 -1.21
N GLN A 102 17.79 -8.56 -1.18
CA GLN A 102 17.10 -9.55 -0.35
C GLN A 102 17.37 -9.40 1.15
N VAL A 103 18.21 -8.44 1.55
CA VAL A 103 18.50 -8.13 2.95
C VAL A 103 18.24 -6.64 3.19
N ASP A 104 17.23 -6.35 4.00
CA ASP A 104 16.80 -4.99 4.32
C ASP A 104 17.74 -4.31 5.34
N THR A 105 18.93 -3.92 4.87
CA THR A 105 19.91 -3.16 5.66
C THR A 105 20.49 -2.03 4.84
N ARG A 106 20.78 -0.90 5.49
CA ARG A 106 21.44 0.24 4.85
C ARG A 106 22.69 -0.16 4.05
N ALA A 107 23.54 -1.02 4.62
CA ALA A 107 24.77 -1.46 3.98
C ALA A 107 24.55 -2.33 2.72
N ALA A 108 23.45 -3.09 2.68
CA ALA A 108 23.09 -3.86 1.49
C ALA A 108 22.58 -2.95 0.38
N VAL A 109 21.70 -2.00 0.71
CA VAL A 109 21.17 -1.01 -0.24
C VAL A 109 22.26 -0.09 -0.78
N GLU A 110 23.19 0.38 0.07
CA GLU A 110 24.37 1.15 -0.35
C GLU A 110 25.20 0.39 -1.40
N LYS A 111 25.54 -0.89 -1.12
CA LYS A 111 26.32 -1.71 -2.04
C LYS A 111 25.58 -2.05 -3.33
N ALA A 112 24.28 -2.34 -3.25
CA ALA A 112 23.46 -2.60 -4.44
C ALA A 112 23.43 -1.36 -5.34
N LEU A 113 23.24 -0.17 -4.76
CA LEU A 113 23.29 1.10 -5.49
C LEU A 113 24.66 1.34 -6.14
N GLU A 114 25.77 1.06 -5.45
CA GLU A 114 27.12 1.11 -6.03
C GLU A 114 27.27 0.18 -7.25
N HIS A 115 26.76 -1.05 -7.17
CA HIS A 115 26.78 -1.97 -8.29
C HIS A 115 25.99 -1.45 -9.48
N PHE A 116 24.75 -0.97 -9.27
CA PHE A 116 23.90 -0.48 -10.34
C PHE A 116 24.42 0.82 -10.99
N LEU A 117 24.97 1.75 -10.19
CA LEU A 117 25.59 2.96 -10.73
C LEU A 117 26.83 2.63 -11.58
N ASP A 118 27.67 1.68 -11.17
CA ASP A 118 28.81 1.26 -12.00
C ASP A 118 28.36 0.52 -13.27
N MET A 119 27.25 -0.23 -13.20
CA MET A 119 26.65 -0.82 -14.40
C MET A 119 26.20 0.26 -15.40
N LEU A 120 25.60 1.37 -14.95
CA LEU A 120 25.27 2.51 -15.83
C LEU A 120 26.51 3.22 -16.35
N ARG A 121 27.59 3.31 -15.56
CA ARG A 121 28.87 3.85 -16.05
C ARG A 121 29.40 3.01 -17.22
N LEU A 122 29.37 1.68 -17.08
CA LEU A 122 29.84 0.75 -18.11
C LEU A 122 28.91 0.73 -19.34
N CYS A 123 27.60 0.74 -19.12
CA CYS A 123 26.56 0.63 -20.13
C CYS A 123 25.54 1.76 -19.97
N ARG A 124 25.83 2.92 -20.57
CA ARG A 124 24.96 4.12 -20.50
C ARG A 124 23.59 3.90 -21.14
N SER A 125 23.51 3.00 -22.14
CA SER A 125 22.25 2.60 -22.79
C SER A 125 21.35 1.71 -21.91
N ASP A 126 21.81 1.34 -20.72
CA ASP A 126 21.07 0.59 -19.70
C ASP A 126 20.32 -0.65 -20.22
N ASN A 127 21.04 -1.55 -20.88
CA ASN A 127 20.45 -2.74 -21.48
C ASN A 127 19.91 -3.78 -20.47
N LEU A 128 20.13 -3.58 -19.18
CA LEU A 128 19.60 -4.41 -18.10
C LEU A 128 18.53 -3.69 -17.25
N GLY A 129 18.16 -2.45 -17.62
CA GLY A 129 17.06 -1.72 -16.99
C GLY A 129 17.32 -1.28 -15.55
N VAL A 130 18.58 -1.11 -15.14
CA VAL A 130 18.92 -0.77 -13.74
C VAL A 130 18.51 0.66 -13.37
N ARG A 131 18.27 1.54 -14.35
CA ARG A 131 17.78 2.91 -14.13
C ARG A 131 16.42 2.95 -13.45
N ASP A 132 15.60 1.90 -13.60
CA ASP A 132 14.28 1.82 -12.97
C ASP A 132 14.35 1.41 -11.50
N ILE A 133 15.50 0.90 -11.03
CA ILE A 133 15.73 0.45 -9.66
C ILE A 133 16.36 1.57 -8.81
N ILE A 134 17.33 2.28 -9.39
CA ILE A 134 18.19 3.25 -8.70
C ILE A 134 17.42 4.35 -7.91
N PRO A 135 16.35 4.98 -8.44
CA PRO A 135 15.64 6.04 -7.71
C PRO A 135 15.06 5.56 -6.37
N GLY A 136 14.55 4.33 -6.32
CA GLY A 136 14.05 3.73 -5.08
C GLY A 136 15.15 3.56 -4.04
N LEU A 137 16.33 3.10 -4.47
CA LEU A 137 17.49 2.94 -3.58
C LEU A 137 17.98 4.29 -3.02
N PHE A 138 17.97 5.35 -3.82
CA PHE A 138 18.26 6.69 -3.31
C PHE A 138 17.29 7.09 -2.18
N LEU A 139 15.99 6.89 -2.38
CA LEU A 139 14.97 7.25 -1.39
C LEU A 139 15.04 6.43 -0.10
N ARG A 140 15.35 5.13 -0.19
CA ARG A 140 15.60 4.26 0.99
C ARG A 140 16.81 4.72 1.82
N LEU A 141 17.80 5.33 1.16
CA LEU A 141 19.01 5.86 1.79
C LEU A 141 18.89 7.32 2.24
N GLY A 142 17.73 7.97 2.10
CA GLY A 142 17.54 9.39 2.41
C GLY A 142 18.18 10.36 1.42
N ARG A 143 18.61 9.86 0.26
CA ARG A 143 19.34 10.62 -0.78
C ARG A 143 18.37 11.29 -1.76
N GLU A 144 17.47 12.10 -1.20
CA GLU A 144 16.36 12.73 -1.94
C GLU A 144 16.85 13.64 -3.08
N GLN A 145 17.93 14.39 -2.85
CA GLN A 145 18.51 15.26 -3.88
C GLN A 145 19.05 14.44 -5.05
N GLU A 146 19.84 13.39 -4.78
CA GLU A 146 20.36 12.53 -5.84
C GLU A 146 19.26 11.76 -6.59
N CYS A 147 18.18 11.38 -5.89
CA CYS A 147 16.99 10.82 -6.54
C CYS A 147 16.42 11.80 -7.58
N TYR A 148 16.18 13.05 -7.19
CA TYR A 148 15.63 14.06 -8.09
C TYR A 148 16.56 14.38 -9.26
N ASP A 149 17.84 14.59 -8.97
CA ASP A 149 18.86 14.89 -9.97
C ASP A 149 18.95 13.78 -11.02
N PHE A 150 18.92 12.51 -10.58
CA PHE A 150 18.92 11.34 -11.44
C PHE A 150 17.67 11.26 -12.33
N LEU A 151 16.48 11.41 -11.74
CA LEU A 151 15.21 11.40 -12.47
C LEU A 151 15.15 12.54 -13.50
N LYS A 152 15.56 13.75 -13.11
CA LYS A 152 15.60 14.91 -13.99
C LYS A 152 16.55 14.71 -15.16
N TRP A 153 17.72 14.12 -14.91
CA TRP A 153 18.68 13.83 -15.98
C TRP A 153 18.07 12.91 -17.03
N TRP A 154 17.47 11.78 -16.62
CA TRP A 154 16.81 10.88 -17.56
C TRP A 154 15.63 11.51 -18.32
N ALA A 155 14.91 12.43 -17.68
CA ALA A 155 13.82 13.16 -18.33
C ALA A 155 14.28 14.21 -19.36
N THR A 156 15.55 14.64 -19.32
CA THR A 156 16.03 15.79 -20.11
C THR A 156 17.28 15.52 -20.95
N ALA A 157 17.94 14.37 -20.77
CA ALA A 157 19.21 14.06 -21.44
C ALA A 157 19.08 13.81 -22.94
N ASP A 158 17.92 13.37 -23.43
CA ASP A 158 17.72 13.00 -24.83
C ASP A 158 16.40 13.56 -25.41
N PRO A 159 16.24 14.90 -25.49
CA PRO A 159 14.98 15.52 -25.87
C PRO A 159 14.56 15.19 -27.32
N ASP A 160 15.54 14.94 -28.20
CA ASP A 160 15.32 14.69 -29.63
C ASP A 160 15.51 13.22 -30.03
N GLY A 161 15.82 12.32 -29.09
CA GLY A 161 16.09 10.90 -29.36
C GLY A 161 17.40 10.63 -30.10
N THR A 162 18.38 11.54 -30.00
CA THR A 162 19.65 11.51 -30.74
C THR A 162 20.88 11.34 -29.84
N TYR A 163 20.70 11.18 -28.53
CA TYR A 163 21.79 11.01 -27.59
C TYR A 163 22.62 9.75 -27.91
N ASN A 164 23.93 9.93 -28.12
CA ASN A 164 24.83 8.84 -28.39
C ASN A 164 25.30 8.16 -27.09
N TRP A 165 24.59 7.13 -26.67
CA TRP A 165 24.90 6.34 -25.46
C TRP A 165 26.32 5.75 -25.43
N GLY A 166 26.95 5.56 -26.59
CA GLY A 166 28.30 5.04 -26.69
C GLY A 166 29.39 6.11 -26.51
N ASP A 167 29.07 7.38 -26.73
CA ASP A 167 30.03 8.46 -26.64
C ASP A 167 30.27 8.83 -25.17
N THR A 168 31.45 8.46 -24.67
CA THR A 168 31.81 8.69 -23.28
C THR A 168 32.18 10.14 -22.96
N THR A 169 32.36 10.98 -23.99
CA THR A 169 32.65 12.41 -23.85
C THR A 169 31.41 13.26 -23.59
N LEU A 170 30.22 12.72 -23.90
CA LEU A 170 28.95 13.39 -23.61
C LEU A 170 28.63 13.41 -22.11
N PRO A 171 27.94 14.46 -21.61
CA PRO A 171 27.54 14.55 -20.21
C PRO A 171 26.59 13.41 -19.83
N HIS A 172 26.87 12.75 -18.70
CA HIS A 172 26.12 11.58 -18.24
C HIS A 172 25.93 11.62 -16.73
N LEU A 173 24.68 11.68 -16.27
CA LEU A 173 24.27 11.83 -14.87
C LEU A 173 24.96 13.03 -14.19
N ASP A 174 25.07 14.15 -14.92
CA ASP A 174 25.83 15.35 -14.55
C ASP A 174 24.98 16.48 -13.95
N ILE A 175 23.68 16.26 -13.74
CA ILE A 175 22.83 17.18 -12.99
C ILE A 175 23.10 16.99 -11.50
N HIS A 176 23.40 18.09 -10.81
CA HIS A 176 23.62 18.11 -9.36
C HIS A 176 22.97 19.33 -8.72
N GLY A 177 22.20 19.11 -7.65
CA GLY A 177 21.56 20.20 -6.90
C GLY A 177 20.44 20.91 -7.65
N ALA A 178 19.71 20.19 -8.52
CA ALA A 178 18.53 20.74 -9.17
C ALA A 178 17.45 21.13 -8.14
N ASP A 179 16.63 22.13 -8.47
CA ASP A 179 15.58 22.59 -7.55
C ASP A 179 14.45 21.55 -7.47
N VAL A 180 14.47 20.73 -6.43
CA VAL A 180 13.47 19.67 -6.22
C VAL A 180 12.04 20.24 -6.08
N PHE A 181 11.86 21.55 -5.85
CA PHE A 181 10.56 22.22 -5.77
C PHE A 181 10.09 22.84 -7.10
N GLU A 182 10.86 22.67 -8.18
CA GLU A 182 10.51 23.19 -9.49
C GLU A 182 9.29 22.46 -10.10
N PRO A 183 8.66 23.02 -11.14
CA PRO A 183 7.61 22.36 -11.92
C PRO A 183 8.03 20.99 -12.47
N ILE A 184 7.07 20.13 -12.79
CA ILE A 184 7.32 18.74 -13.25
C ILE A 184 7.13 18.57 -14.76
N ASP A 185 7.11 19.67 -15.52
CA ASP A 185 6.77 19.67 -16.95
C ASP A 185 7.78 18.92 -17.82
N MET A 186 9.02 18.78 -17.37
CA MET A 186 10.05 18.00 -18.06
C MET A 186 9.76 16.49 -18.09
N PHE A 187 8.94 15.99 -17.16
CA PHE A 187 8.56 14.58 -17.14
C PHE A 187 7.40 14.36 -18.11
N SER A 188 7.70 13.81 -19.29
CA SER A 188 6.72 13.53 -20.35
C SER A 188 5.88 12.28 -20.07
N GLU A 189 4.92 12.00 -20.95
CA GLU A 189 4.12 10.76 -20.91
C GLU A 189 4.94 9.50 -21.14
N ASP A 190 6.13 9.62 -21.75
CA ASP A 190 7.06 8.50 -22.02
C ASP A 190 7.92 8.13 -20.81
N THR A 191 7.82 8.88 -19.70
CA THR A 191 8.53 8.58 -18.45
C THR A 191 8.12 7.18 -17.95
N SER A 192 9.10 6.33 -17.61
CA SER A 192 8.83 4.96 -17.16
C SER A 192 7.93 4.94 -15.91
N LEU A 193 7.15 3.86 -15.76
CA LEU A 193 6.26 3.68 -14.60
C LEU A 193 7.04 3.74 -13.28
N CYS A 194 8.24 3.17 -13.23
CA CYS A 194 9.13 3.17 -12.06
C CYS A 194 9.59 4.60 -11.71
N HIS A 195 9.98 5.39 -12.73
CA HIS A 195 10.40 6.78 -12.53
C HIS A 195 9.23 7.66 -12.07
N LEU A 196 8.05 7.49 -12.68
CA LEU A 196 6.83 8.20 -12.25
C LEU A 196 6.45 7.84 -10.80
N SER A 197 6.52 6.56 -10.43
CA SER A 197 6.28 6.11 -9.05
C SER A 197 7.24 6.77 -8.06
N MET A 198 8.54 6.77 -8.35
CA MET A 198 9.56 7.34 -7.46
C MET A 198 9.53 8.87 -7.40
N LEU A 199 9.21 9.54 -8.51
CA LEU A 199 8.94 10.97 -8.50
C LEU A 199 7.69 11.30 -7.67
N THR A 200 6.63 10.48 -7.77
CA THR A 200 5.41 10.64 -6.97
C THR A 200 5.75 10.53 -5.48
N LEU A 201 6.49 9.49 -5.09
CA LEU A 201 6.91 9.29 -3.71
C LEU A 201 7.75 10.45 -3.18
N LEU A 202 8.74 10.91 -3.96
CA LEU A 202 9.58 12.05 -3.59
C LEU A 202 8.74 13.31 -3.38
N LYS A 203 7.85 13.65 -4.33
CA LYS A 203 6.99 14.84 -4.21
C LYS A 203 6.00 14.72 -3.05
N LEU A 204 5.51 13.50 -2.76
CA LEU A 204 4.68 13.23 -1.59
C LEU A 204 5.44 13.42 -0.28
N ARG A 205 6.68 12.90 -0.15
CA ARG A 205 7.53 13.12 1.03
C ARG A 205 7.73 14.61 1.30
N LEU A 206 8.09 15.38 0.26
CA LEU A 206 8.28 16.83 0.37
C LEU A 206 6.99 17.57 0.76
N TYR A 207 5.85 17.14 0.22
CA TYR A 207 4.54 17.70 0.56
C TYR A 207 4.23 17.45 2.04
N LEU A 208 4.29 16.20 2.49
CA LEU A 208 4.00 15.81 3.88
C LEU A 208 4.90 16.57 4.83
N ASP A 209 6.20 16.66 4.54
CA ASP A 209 7.15 17.38 5.38
C ASP A 209 6.83 18.86 5.50
N MET A 210 6.52 19.52 4.38
CA MET A 210 6.28 20.95 4.38
C MET A 210 4.90 21.30 4.96
N ASP A 211 3.89 20.47 4.74
CA ASP A 211 2.55 20.60 5.33
C ASP A 211 2.57 20.42 6.86
N HIS A 212 3.30 19.41 7.35
CA HIS A 212 3.50 19.22 8.79
C HIS A 212 4.30 20.37 9.42
N TRP A 213 5.29 20.91 8.71
CA TRP A 213 6.05 22.05 9.19
C TRP A 213 5.18 23.31 9.28
N GLN A 214 4.37 23.57 8.24
CA GLN A 214 3.39 24.66 8.24
C GLN A 214 2.43 24.53 9.41
N THR A 215 1.83 23.34 9.59
CA THR A 215 0.92 23.03 10.69
C THR A 215 1.59 23.22 12.06
N ALA A 216 2.87 22.88 12.20
CA ALA A 216 3.61 23.09 13.44
C ALA A 216 3.71 24.59 13.78
N ILE A 217 4.10 25.42 12.81
CA ILE A 217 4.20 26.88 12.98
C ILE A 217 2.83 27.48 13.34
N GLU A 218 1.77 27.09 12.63
CA GLU A 218 0.41 27.59 12.87
C GLU A 218 -0.09 27.26 14.28
N ASN A 219 0.32 26.10 14.81
CA ASN A 219 0.04 25.68 16.20
C ASN A 219 1.01 26.26 17.24
N GLY A 220 1.91 27.17 16.85
CA GLY A 220 2.87 27.81 17.75
C GLY A 220 4.07 26.93 18.13
N ASN A 221 4.29 25.81 17.44
CA ASN A 221 5.46 24.95 17.62
C ASN A 221 6.60 25.42 16.71
N ARG A 222 7.85 25.18 17.13
CA ARG A 222 9.05 25.54 16.35
C ARG A 222 9.38 24.53 15.25
N GLU A 223 9.07 23.26 15.51
CA GLU A 223 9.33 22.13 14.62
C GLU A 223 8.17 21.12 14.74
N PRO A 224 7.93 20.30 13.71
CA PRO A 224 6.96 19.22 13.77
C PRO A 224 7.41 18.09 14.70
N TYR A 225 6.45 17.31 15.21
CA TYR A 225 6.71 16.15 16.08
C TYR A 225 7.23 14.92 15.32
N ARG A 226 7.16 14.94 13.99
CA ARG A 226 7.66 13.87 13.12
C ARG A 226 9.02 14.23 12.52
N PRO A 227 9.84 13.23 12.15
CA PRO A 227 11.03 13.46 11.36
C PRO A 227 10.70 14.22 10.06
N VAL A 228 11.64 15.06 9.61
CA VAL A 228 11.52 15.84 8.37
C VAL A 228 12.82 15.73 7.60
N GLY A 229 12.70 15.46 6.30
CA GLY A 229 13.80 15.35 5.36
C GLY A 229 14.68 16.60 5.29
N LYS A 230 15.95 16.40 4.97
CA LYS A 230 16.96 17.47 4.97
C LYS A 230 16.63 18.58 3.97
N LEU A 231 16.04 18.25 2.82
CA LEU A 231 15.67 19.22 1.79
C LEU A 231 14.63 20.21 2.30
N VAL A 232 13.53 19.72 2.89
CA VAL A 232 12.48 20.60 3.45
C VAL A 232 13.02 21.37 4.63
N ARG A 233 13.75 20.73 5.56
CA ARG A 233 14.36 21.41 6.71
C ARG A 233 15.24 22.60 6.29
N ASN A 234 16.06 22.44 5.27
CA ASN A 234 16.87 23.54 4.75
C ASN A 234 16.01 24.62 4.08
N LYS A 235 14.97 24.23 3.34
CA LYS A 235 14.09 25.14 2.60
C LYS A 235 13.25 26.02 3.53
N VAL A 236 12.63 25.44 4.57
CA VAL A 236 11.74 26.16 5.50
C VAL A 236 12.45 27.24 6.31
N HIS A 237 13.75 27.08 6.57
CA HIS A 237 14.56 28.12 7.22
C HIS A 237 14.92 29.29 6.29
N ALA A 238 14.75 29.14 4.97
CA ALA A 238 15.10 30.13 3.97
C ALA A 238 13.90 30.90 3.40
N ILE A 239 12.67 30.58 3.83
CA ILE A 239 11.43 31.15 3.28
C ILE A 239 10.50 31.65 4.38
N ASP A 240 9.61 32.58 4.03
CA ASP A 240 8.52 33.02 4.91
C ASP A 240 7.30 32.09 4.84
N LEU A 241 6.33 32.30 5.75
CA LEU A 241 5.12 31.47 5.84
C LEU A 241 4.26 31.56 4.58
N GLN A 242 4.16 32.73 3.93
CA GLN A 242 3.37 32.91 2.73
C GLN A 242 3.94 32.10 1.55
N THR A 243 5.26 32.11 1.41
CA THR A 243 5.99 31.32 0.43
C THR A 243 5.86 29.82 0.74
N MET A 244 5.92 29.45 2.01
CA MET A 244 5.72 28.07 2.46
C MET A 244 4.34 27.54 2.05
N SER A 245 3.26 28.26 2.35
CA SER A 245 1.90 27.87 1.96
C SER A 245 1.75 27.74 0.43
N THR A 246 2.39 28.63 -0.33
CA THR A 246 2.41 28.55 -1.80
C THR A 246 3.13 27.29 -2.30
N LEU A 247 4.23 26.90 -1.64
CA LEU A 247 4.95 25.67 -1.98
C LEU A 247 4.21 24.41 -1.55
N VAL A 248 3.53 24.40 -0.40
CA VAL A 248 2.67 23.28 0.04
C VAL A 248 1.59 23.01 -1.02
N GLU A 249 0.85 24.04 -1.44
CA GLU A 249 -0.19 23.89 -2.47
C GLU A 249 0.38 23.46 -3.82
N ARG A 250 1.57 23.94 -4.19
CA ARG A 250 2.25 23.50 -5.41
C ARG A 250 2.62 22.03 -5.35
N LEU A 251 3.27 21.58 -4.27
CA LEU A 251 3.63 20.17 -4.09
C LEU A 251 2.40 19.29 -4.07
N ARG A 252 1.32 19.73 -3.39
CA ARG A 252 0.04 19.05 -3.37
C ARG A 252 -0.53 18.84 -4.77
N THR A 253 -0.51 19.89 -5.57
CA THR A 253 -0.95 19.84 -6.97
C THR A 253 -0.08 18.92 -7.81
N GLN A 254 1.24 18.99 -7.64
CA GLN A 254 2.21 18.18 -8.38
C GLN A 254 2.07 16.69 -8.08
N TYR A 255 2.08 16.26 -6.81
CA TYR A 255 1.99 14.83 -6.50
C TYR A 255 0.64 14.25 -6.91
N ARG A 256 -0.47 15.00 -6.78
CA ARG A 256 -1.79 14.56 -7.28
C ARG A 256 -1.84 14.46 -8.80
N ALA A 257 -1.15 15.34 -9.52
CA ALA A 257 -1.01 15.22 -10.97
C ALA A 257 -0.20 13.95 -11.33
N LEU A 258 0.86 13.67 -10.58
CA LEU A 258 1.67 12.45 -10.75
C LEU A 258 0.86 11.18 -10.45
N ILE A 259 0.00 11.19 -9.43
CA ILE A 259 -0.95 10.08 -9.16
C ILE A 259 -1.76 9.72 -10.41
N ARG A 260 -2.34 10.72 -11.08
CA ARG A 260 -3.11 10.51 -12.31
C ARG A 260 -2.24 10.06 -13.48
N ARG A 261 -1.01 10.57 -13.59
CA ARG A 261 -0.05 10.13 -14.62
C ARG A 261 0.36 8.68 -14.43
N VAL A 262 0.68 8.25 -13.22
CA VAL A 262 0.97 6.84 -12.89
C VAL A 262 -0.23 5.95 -13.21
N HIS A 263 -1.45 6.35 -12.82
CA HIS A 263 -2.65 5.58 -13.14
C HIS A 263 -2.89 5.48 -14.65
N THR A 264 -2.63 6.57 -15.38
CA THR A 264 -2.73 6.58 -16.84
C THR A 264 -1.65 5.69 -17.47
N ALA A 265 -0.41 5.73 -16.97
CA ALA A 265 0.66 4.86 -17.43
C ALA A 265 0.29 3.39 -17.20
N ASN A 266 -0.14 3.03 -15.98
CA ASN A 266 -0.61 1.69 -15.66
C ASN A 266 -1.76 1.71 -14.63
N PRO A 267 -2.99 1.32 -15.01
CA PRO A 267 -4.15 1.40 -14.12
C PRO A 267 -4.13 0.40 -12.97
N HIS A 268 -3.25 -0.61 -13.02
CA HIS A 268 -3.12 -1.64 -12.01
C HIS A 268 -2.19 -1.25 -10.85
N PHE A 269 -1.32 -0.26 -11.06
CA PHE A 269 -0.23 0.08 -10.13
C PHE A 269 -0.74 0.43 -8.72
N TRP A 270 -1.64 1.42 -8.60
CA TRP A 270 -2.09 1.89 -7.29
C TRP A 270 -2.81 0.80 -6.49
N ASN A 271 -3.71 0.06 -7.14
CA ASN A 271 -4.40 -1.04 -6.47
C ASN A 271 -3.43 -2.15 -6.04
N ALA A 272 -2.38 -2.41 -6.81
CA ALA A 272 -1.36 -3.38 -6.42
C ALA A 272 -0.42 -2.84 -5.32
N LEU A 273 -0.22 -1.51 -5.21
CA LEU A 273 0.58 -0.90 -4.14
C LEU A 273 -0.15 -0.95 -2.78
N VAL A 274 -1.43 -0.57 -2.75
CA VAL A 274 -2.18 -0.36 -1.49
C VAL A 274 -2.95 -1.57 -1.01
N ASP A 275 -3.14 -2.56 -1.89
CA ASP A 275 -4.07 -3.67 -1.68
C ASP A 275 -3.49 -4.99 -2.24
N SER A 276 -2.22 -5.27 -1.90
CA SER A 276 -1.58 -6.55 -2.18
C SER A 276 -1.68 -7.49 -0.98
N ASP A 277 -2.24 -8.69 -1.21
CA ASP A 277 -2.20 -9.80 -0.24
C ASP A 277 -0.85 -10.55 -0.29
N ASP A 278 -0.07 -10.38 -1.35
CA ASP A 278 1.15 -11.13 -1.64
C ASP A 278 2.36 -10.19 -1.84
N GLU A 279 3.57 -10.66 -1.55
CA GLU A 279 4.79 -9.95 -1.95
C GLU A 279 4.91 -9.93 -3.49
N PRO A 280 5.32 -8.81 -4.11
CA PRO A 280 5.48 -8.75 -5.56
C PRO A 280 6.58 -9.71 -5.99
N ALA A 281 6.26 -10.61 -6.93
CA ALA A 281 7.22 -11.51 -7.55
C ALA A 281 7.56 -11.01 -8.96
N MET A 282 8.83 -11.09 -9.34
CA MET A 282 9.28 -10.72 -10.69
C MET A 282 8.67 -11.66 -11.75
N PRO A 283 7.88 -11.16 -12.71
CA PRO A 283 7.32 -11.97 -13.78
C PRO A 283 8.37 -12.32 -14.84
N THR A 284 8.18 -13.45 -15.52
CA THR A 284 9.09 -13.89 -16.61
C THR A 284 9.02 -12.97 -17.83
N MET A 285 7.83 -12.46 -18.15
CA MET A 285 7.58 -11.52 -19.24
C MET A 285 6.42 -10.61 -18.85
N PHE A 286 6.40 -9.41 -19.40
CA PHE A 286 5.32 -8.44 -19.21
C PHE A 286 5.11 -7.61 -20.48
N GLY A 287 3.93 -7.02 -20.61
CA GLY A 287 3.62 -6.02 -21.63
C GLY A 287 3.42 -4.67 -20.98
N LEU A 288 3.46 -3.59 -21.77
CA LEU A 288 3.13 -2.26 -21.27
C LEU A 288 1.67 -2.21 -20.81
N ARG A 289 1.43 -1.50 -19.70
CA ARG A 289 0.11 -1.27 -19.07
C ARG A 289 -0.57 -2.55 -18.57
N THR A 290 0.16 -3.65 -18.36
CA THR A 290 -0.38 -4.90 -17.81
C THR A 290 -0.18 -5.01 -16.29
N PRO A 291 -0.91 -5.89 -15.58
CA PRO A 291 -0.65 -6.17 -14.17
C PRO A 291 0.79 -6.62 -13.89
N GLU A 292 1.41 -7.34 -14.82
CA GLU A 292 2.79 -7.81 -14.69
C GLU A 292 3.80 -6.65 -14.71
N GLU A 293 3.59 -5.62 -15.54
CA GLU A 293 4.41 -4.40 -15.50
C GLU A 293 4.27 -3.67 -14.14
N ALA A 294 3.04 -3.59 -13.61
CA ALA A 294 2.82 -3.04 -12.28
C ALA A 294 3.56 -3.85 -11.20
N CYS A 295 3.58 -5.18 -11.30
CA CYS A 295 4.35 -6.04 -10.39
C CYS A 295 5.86 -5.79 -10.48
N VAL A 296 6.42 -5.58 -11.69
CA VAL A 296 7.85 -5.21 -11.86
C VAL A 296 8.13 -3.87 -11.19
N ALA A 297 7.31 -2.86 -11.45
CA ALA A 297 7.48 -1.54 -10.84
C ALA A 297 7.39 -1.61 -9.31
N LEU A 298 6.45 -2.39 -8.78
CA LEU A 298 6.32 -2.63 -7.34
C LEU A 298 7.52 -3.36 -6.77
N TYR A 299 8.00 -4.42 -7.42
CA TYR A 299 9.19 -5.15 -6.98
C TYR A 299 10.39 -4.21 -6.80
N HIS A 300 10.56 -3.23 -7.68
CA HIS A 300 11.65 -2.27 -7.59
C HIS A 300 11.46 -1.16 -6.55
N CYS A 301 10.23 -0.88 -6.12
CA CYS A 301 9.93 0.35 -5.38
C CYS A 301 9.10 0.20 -4.09
N ILE A 302 8.55 -0.98 -3.81
CA ILE A 302 7.65 -1.23 -2.67
C ILE A 302 8.32 -0.88 -1.34
N ASP A 303 9.58 -1.27 -1.16
CA ASP A 303 10.34 -0.97 0.07
C ASP A 303 10.44 0.54 0.31
N ALA A 304 10.73 1.32 -0.73
CA ALA A 304 10.81 2.78 -0.61
C ALA A 304 9.47 3.39 -0.18
N TRP A 305 8.35 2.88 -0.70
CA TRP A 305 7.00 3.30 -0.29
C TRP A 305 6.68 2.93 1.15
N GLN A 306 6.95 1.68 1.55
CA GLN A 306 6.66 1.17 2.90
C GLN A 306 7.55 1.79 3.98
N GLU A 307 8.80 2.12 3.65
CA GLU A 307 9.74 2.82 4.53
C GLU A 307 9.40 4.32 4.70
N SER A 308 8.54 4.87 3.85
CA SER A 308 8.15 6.28 3.91
C SER A 308 7.01 6.52 4.89
N GLU A 309 7.28 7.29 5.94
CA GLU A 309 6.28 7.67 6.94
C GLU A 309 5.05 8.35 6.28
N ASP A 310 3.86 7.90 6.67
CA ASP A 310 2.54 8.34 6.20
C ASP A 310 2.25 8.23 4.69
N ALA A 311 3.23 7.84 3.87
CA ALA A 311 3.06 7.76 2.42
C ALA A 311 2.00 6.74 2.00
N MET A 312 2.01 5.55 2.61
CA MET A 312 1.04 4.49 2.33
C MET A 312 -0.38 4.89 2.72
N ILE A 313 -0.55 5.57 3.86
CA ILE A 313 -1.86 6.04 4.34
C ILE A 313 -2.41 7.13 3.40
N MET A 314 -1.54 8.08 3.00
CA MET A 314 -1.93 9.16 2.10
C MET A 314 -2.28 8.63 0.71
N ILE A 315 -1.46 7.75 0.14
CA ILE A 315 -1.68 7.24 -1.22
C ILE A 315 -2.92 6.35 -1.29
N ASP A 316 -3.20 5.55 -0.25
CA ASP A 316 -4.43 4.75 -0.18
C ASP A 316 -5.68 5.64 -0.23
N THR A 317 -5.65 6.75 0.51
CA THR A 317 -6.74 7.74 0.49
C THR A 317 -6.88 8.42 -0.87
N ASP A 318 -5.80 9.00 -1.39
CA ASP A 318 -5.83 9.80 -2.62
C ASP A 318 -5.96 8.96 -3.90
N THR A 319 -5.78 7.63 -3.83
CA THR A 319 -5.98 6.70 -4.98
C THR A 319 -7.25 5.86 -4.89
N SER A 320 -8.04 6.01 -3.82
CA SER A 320 -9.31 5.29 -3.61
C SER A 320 -10.30 5.45 -4.77
N GLU A 321 -10.25 6.56 -5.51
CA GLU A 321 -11.09 6.80 -6.69
C GLU A 321 -10.77 5.89 -7.89
N PHE A 322 -9.56 5.31 -7.93
CA PHE A 322 -9.13 4.41 -9.00
C PHE A 322 -9.40 2.93 -8.69
N VAL A 323 -9.97 2.63 -7.52
CA VAL A 323 -10.25 1.25 -7.10
C VAL A 323 -11.25 0.63 -8.08
N PRO A 324 -10.89 -0.45 -8.79
CA PRO A 324 -11.81 -1.11 -9.69
C PRO A 324 -12.93 -1.78 -8.91
N VAL A 325 -14.16 -1.68 -9.41
CA VAL A 325 -15.27 -2.49 -8.93
C VAL A 325 -14.95 -3.95 -9.23
N TYR A 326 -14.98 -4.80 -8.21
CA TYR A 326 -14.73 -6.22 -8.40
C TYR A 326 -15.87 -6.84 -9.21
N GLU A 327 -15.54 -7.56 -10.28
CA GLU A 327 -16.48 -8.30 -11.10
C GLU A 327 -16.51 -9.78 -10.71
N THR A 328 -17.67 -10.29 -10.31
CA THR A 328 -17.84 -11.71 -9.95
C THR A 328 -17.56 -12.59 -11.17
N PRO A 329 -16.60 -13.54 -11.10
CA PRO A 329 -16.31 -14.44 -12.21
C PRO A 329 -17.55 -15.22 -12.67
N ASN A 330 -17.73 -15.40 -13.99
CA ASN A 330 -18.90 -16.10 -14.54
C ASN A 330 -19.07 -17.54 -14.00
N ASN A 331 -17.98 -18.19 -13.60
CA ASN A 331 -17.97 -19.57 -13.09
C ASN A 331 -18.34 -19.69 -11.60
N THR A 332 -18.47 -18.58 -10.85
CA THR A 332 -18.89 -18.61 -9.43
C THR A 332 -20.36 -18.28 -9.23
N ARG A 333 -21.13 -18.06 -10.31
CA ARG A 333 -22.59 -18.04 -10.29
C ARG A 333 -23.10 -19.46 -10.04
N GLY A 334 -23.11 -19.88 -8.77
CA GLY A 334 -23.89 -21.04 -8.34
C GLY A 334 -25.37 -20.85 -8.72
N PRO A 335 -26.14 -21.95 -8.84
CA PRO A 335 -27.57 -21.84 -9.09
C PRO A 335 -28.18 -20.91 -8.03
N ALA A 336 -29.10 -20.03 -8.45
CA ALA A 336 -29.83 -19.17 -7.55
C ALA A 336 -30.39 -20.03 -6.42
N ALA A 337 -29.98 -19.75 -5.18
CA ALA A 337 -30.52 -20.44 -4.02
C ALA A 337 -32.03 -20.18 -4.03
N GLU A 338 -32.83 -21.19 -4.37
CA GLU A 338 -34.25 -21.17 -4.14
C GLU A 338 -34.46 -20.83 -2.67
N SER A 339 -35.32 -19.86 -2.40
CA SER A 339 -35.63 -19.35 -1.07
C SER A 339 -36.34 -20.43 -0.24
N GLN A 340 -35.59 -21.43 0.22
CA GLN A 340 -35.99 -22.25 1.33
C GLN A 340 -35.73 -21.42 2.58
N GLN A 341 -36.80 -21.03 3.28
CA GLN A 341 -36.70 -20.52 4.64
C GLN A 341 -36.04 -21.59 5.50
N ALA A 342 -34.71 -21.55 5.60
CA ALA A 342 -33.96 -22.38 6.53
C ALA A 342 -34.47 -22.03 7.93
N THR A 343 -34.97 -23.04 8.66
CA THR A 343 -35.55 -22.88 9.99
C THR A 343 -34.53 -22.42 11.04
N HIS A 344 -33.23 -22.46 10.70
CA HIS A 344 -32.12 -21.97 11.52
C HIS A 344 -31.03 -21.36 10.61
N PRO A 345 -30.87 -20.02 10.55
CA PRO A 345 -29.89 -19.39 9.68
C PRO A 345 -28.45 -19.66 10.16
N ARG A 346 -27.50 -19.61 9.23
CA ARG A 346 -26.08 -19.78 9.50
C ARG A 346 -25.38 -18.42 9.39
N ILE A 347 -24.73 -18.00 10.48
CA ILE A 347 -23.96 -16.75 10.57
C ILE A 347 -22.47 -17.08 10.56
N LEU A 348 -21.73 -16.48 9.64
CA LEU A 348 -20.28 -16.47 9.66
C LEU A 348 -19.78 -15.11 10.15
N THR A 349 -19.09 -15.09 11.27
CA THR A 349 -18.40 -13.89 11.80
C THR A 349 -16.96 -13.85 11.31
N LEU A 350 -16.54 -12.73 10.72
CA LEU A 350 -15.18 -12.47 10.28
C LEU A 350 -14.53 -11.45 11.22
N CYS A 351 -13.46 -11.84 11.92
CA CYS A 351 -12.75 -11.00 12.89
C CYS A 351 -11.26 -11.38 12.90
N PHE A 352 -10.40 -10.57 12.30
CA PHE A 352 -8.98 -10.93 12.07
C PHE A 352 -7.98 -10.28 13.04
N GLU A 353 -8.36 -9.25 13.80
CA GLU A 353 -7.40 -8.46 14.58
C GLU A 353 -7.74 -8.38 16.07
N TRP A 354 -9.03 -8.32 16.42
CA TRP A 354 -9.46 -7.90 17.76
C TRP A 354 -10.51 -8.83 18.37
N GLU A 355 -10.33 -10.15 18.25
CA GLU A 355 -11.31 -11.14 18.71
C GLU A 355 -11.64 -11.00 20.21
N ASP A 356 -10.64 -10.86 21.08
CA ASP A 356 -10.86 -10.70 22.52
C ASP A 356 -11.69 -9.45 22.82
N MET A 357 -11.35 -8.33 22.17
CA MET A 357 -12.09 -7.06 22.32
C MET A 357 -13.51 -7.17 21.78
N LEU A 358 -13.72 -7.90 20.68
CA LEU A 358 -15.05 -8.16 20.14
C LEU A 358 -15.89 -8.97 21.15
N ASN A 359 -15.30 -10.02 21.72
CA ASN A 359 -15.96 -10.86 22.71
C ASN A 359 -16.34 -10.07 23.97
N ASP A 360 -15.47 -9.19 24.45
CA ASP A 360 -15.73 -8.34 25.61
C ASP A 360 -16.80 -7.28 25.33
N LEU A 361 -16.64 -6.52 24.24
CA LEU A 361 -17.47 -5.35 23.95
C LEU A 361 -18.79 -5.67 23.25
N ARG A 362 -18.94 -6.88 22.70
CA ARG A 362 -20.14 -7.30 21.93
C ARG A 362 -20.69 -8.66 22.38
N SER A 363 -20.35 -9.12 23.59
CA SER A 363 -20.83 -10.38 24.19
C SER A 363 -22.35 -10.58 24.08
N ASP A 364 -23.14 -9.53 24.36
CA ASP A 364 -24.60 -9.57 24.29
C ASP A 364 -25.12 -9.85 22.86
N LEU A 365 -24.52 -9.20 21.85
CA LEU A 365 -24.91 -9.39 20.45
C LEU A 365 -24.56 -10.82 20.00
N LEU A 366 -23.34 -11.27 20.29
CA LEU A 366 -22.89 -12.62 19.96
C LEU A 366 -23.73 -13.69 20.68
N SER A 367 -24.18 -13.43 21.90
CA SER A 367 -25.07 -14.32 22.65
C SER A 367 -26.46 -14.42 22.01
N GLN A 368 -26.98 -13.30 21.49
CA GLN A 368 -28.24 -13.29 20.74
C GLN A 368 -28.12 -13.97 19.37
N PHE A 369 -26.96 -13.87 18.70
CA PHE A 369 -26.70 -14.66 17.50
C PHE A 369 -26.70 -16.16 17.80
N LYS A 370 -25.94 -16.60 18.82
CA LYS A 370 -25.87 -18.02 19.22
C LYS A 370 -27.21 -18.62 19.62
N SER A 371 -28.14 -17.82 20.17
CA SER A 371 -29.46 -18.31 20.57
C SER A 371 -30.47 -18.40 19.42
N LYS A 372 -30.19 -17.78 18.27
CA LYS A 372 -31.12 -17.67 17.13
C LYS A 372 -30.58 -18.26 15.82
N ALA A 373 -29.29 -18.57 15.76
CA ALA A 373 -28.59 -18.98 14.55
C ALA A 373 -27.38 -19.89 14.85
N THR A 374 -26.97 -20.67 13.85
CA THR A 374 -25.72 -21.44 13.93
C THR A 374 -24.59 -20.49 13.61
N MET A 375 -23.76 -20.16 14.59
CA MET A 375 -22.71 -19.16 14.44
C MET A 375 -21.31 -19.79 14.43
N GLU A 376 -20.52 -19.43 13.43
CA GLU A 376 -19.10 -19.77 13.31
C GLU A 376 -18.28 -18.47 13.23
N THR A 377 -17.03 -18.52 13.69
CA THR A 377 -16.10 -17.38 13.62
C THR A 377 -14.84 -17.79 12.86
N ALA A 378 -14.41 -16.95 11.92
CA ALA A 378 -13.13 -17.08 11.25
C ALA A 378 -12.19 -15.96 11.68
N THR A 379 -11.03 -16.37 12.22
CA THR A 379 -9.97 -15.46 12.71
C THR A 379 -8.74 -15.44 11.84
N THR A 380 -8.75 -16.19 10.74
CA THR A 380 -7.68 -16.16 9.73
C THR A 380 -8.28 -16.11 8.33
N PRO A 381 -7.58 -15.49 7.35
CA PRO A 381 -8.04 -15.44 5.96
C PRO A 381 -8.29 -16.84 5.37
N LYS A 382 -7.43 -17.81 5.70
CA LYS A 382 -7.56 -19.20 5.25
C LYS A 382 -8.84 -19.86 5.78
N ALA A 383 -9.12 -19.72 7.07
CA ALA A 383 -10.34 -20.25 7.67
C ALA A 383 -11.59 -19.58 7.09
N ALA A 384 -11.55 -18.25 6.89
CA ALA A 384 -12.64 -17.49 6.30
C ALA A 384 -12.96 -18.00 4.88
N LEU A 385 -11.95 -18.16 4.02
CA LEU A 385 -12.13 -18.72 2.68
C LEU A 385 -12.70 -20.14 2.71
N GLN A 386 -12.25 -20.99 3.64
CA GLN A 386 -12.79 -22.34 3.77
C GLN A 386 -14.28 -22.31 4.14
N MET A 387 -14.67 -21.51 5.14
CA MET A 387 -16.05 -21.40 5.61
C MET A 387 -16.98 -20.76 4.57
N LEU A 388 -16.50 -19.70 3.88
CA LEU A 388 -17.22 -19.05 2.78
C LEU A 388 -17.44 -19.99 1.60
N ASN A 389 -16.64 -21.03 1.42
CA ASN A 389 -16.75 -22.00 0.32
C ASN A 389 -17.55 -23.27 0.66
N GLN A 390 -18.06 -23.39 1.89
CA GLN A 390 -18.89 -24.53 2.27
C GLN A 390 -20.27 -24.48 1.59
N GLU A 391 -20.87 -25.66 1.42
CA GLU A 391 -22.22 -25.84 0.89
C GLU A 391 -23.12 -26.48 1.98
N PRO A 392 -24.25 -25.86 2.37
CA PRO A 392 -24.72 -24.56 1.89
C PRO A 392 -23.87 -23.38 2.41
N PRO A 393 -23.73 -22.29 1.64
CA PRO A 393 -22.98 -21.11 2.07
C PRO A 393 -23.67 -20.42 3.25
N PRO A 394 -22.93 -19.61 4.04
CA PRO A 394 -23.56 -18.81 5.10
C PRO A 394 -24.57 -17.83 4.51
N SER A 395 -25.77 -17.79 5.08
CA SER A 395 -26.82 -16.86 4.65
C SER A 395 -26.62 -15.45 5.23
N ILE A 396 -25.89 -15.35 6.33
CA ILE A 396 -25.52 -14.10 6.99
C ILE A 396 -24.00 -14.08 7.22
N ILE A 397 -23.35 -12.97 6.88
CA ILE A 397 -21.93 -12.74 7.11
C ILE A 397 -21.80 -11.47 7.95
N PHE A 398 -21.21 -11.59 9.13
CA PHE A 398 -20.97 -10.47 10.04
C PHE A 398 -19.49 -10.08 9.99
N VAL A 399 -19.20 -8.92 9.40
CA VAL A 399 -17.86 -8.33 9.36
C VAL A 399 -17.67 -7.53 10.64
N ALA A 400 -16.90 -8.10 11.57
CA ALA A 400 -16.83 -7.63 12.94
C ALA A 400 -15.69 -6.65 13.21
N ASP A 401 -14.65 -6.61 12.36
CA ASP A 401 -13.53 -5.69 12.51
C ASP A 401 -12.97 -5.23 11.16
N GLY A 402 -12.06 -4.24 11.22
CA GLY A 402 -11.42 -3.64 10.06
C GLY A 402 -10.43 -4.54 9.34
N GLY A 403 -10.05 -5.69 9.92
CA GLY A 403 -9.08 -6.60 9.32
C GLY A 403 -9.50 -7.07 7.94
N LEU A 404 -10.81 -7.22 7.68
CA LEU A 404 -11.31 -7.62 6.36
C LEU A 404 -10.98 -6.60 5.26
N ALA A 405 -10.84 -5.30 5.58
CA ALA A 405 -10.48 -4.28 4.60
C ALA A 405 -9.05 -4.42 4.05
N ARG A 406 -8.23 -5.27 4.69
CA ARG A 406 -6.85 -5.58 4.31
C ARG A 406 -6.70 -7.00 3.75
N GLN A 407 -7.81 -7.68 3.45
CA GLN A 407 -7.83 -9.06 2.98
C GLN A 407 -8.60 -9.14 1.65
N LYS A 408 -7.94 -8.74 0.57
CA LYS A 408 -8.60 -8.55 -0.74
C LYS A 408 -9.30 -9.82 -1.20
N LYS A 409 -8.59 -10.96 -1.22
CA LYS A 409 -9.14 -12.26 -1.65
C LYS A 409 -10.36 -12.69 -0.82
N VAL A 410 -10.35 -12.42 0.48
CA VAL A 410 -11.48 -12.74 1.36
C VAL A 410 -12.64 -11.81 1.08
N TRP A 411 -12.39 -10.52 0.93
CA TRP A 411 -13.43 -9.52 0.65
C TRP A 411 -14.13 -9.79 -0.69
N GLU A 412 -13.37 -10.07 -1.75
CA GLU A 412 -13.91 -10.47 -3.06
C GLU A 412 -14.82 -11.70 -2.95
N ARG A 413 -14.44 -12.70 -2.14
CA ARG A 413 -15.28 -13.87 -1.90
C ARG A 413 -16.56 -13.52 -1.10
N VAL A 414 -16.49 -12.59 -0.15
CA VAL A 414 -17.67 -12.09 0.56
C VAL A 414 -18.59 -11.34 -0.41
N ILE A 415 -18.05 -10.56 -1.35
CA ILE A 415 -18.82 -9.89 -2.40
C ILE A 415 -19.55 -10.91 -3.30
N ASP A 416 -18.91 -12.03 -3.64
CA ASP A 416 -19.56 -13.10 -4.39
C ASP A 416 -20.76 -13.69 -3.63
N ARG A 417 -20.62 -13.93 -2.31
CA ARG A 417 -21.72 -14.42 -1.48
C ARG A 417 -22.83 -13.38 -1.30
N LEU A 418 -22.46 -12.11 -1.11
CA LEU A 418 -23.39 -10.99 -1.08
C LEU A 418 -24.23 -10.93 -2.36
N ARG A 419 -23.58 -10.90 -3.53
CA ARG A 419 -24.27 -10.87 -4.82
C ARG A 419 -25.10 -12.12 -5.08
N GLY A 420 -24.70 -13.25 -4.51
CA GLY A 420 -25.42 -14.53 -4.54
C GLY A 420 -26.63 -14.63 -3.60
N GLY A 421 -26.88 -13.64 -2.72
CA GLY A 421 -28.06 -13.61 -1.86
C GLY A 421 -27.79 -13.51 -0.35
N ALA A 422 -26.53 -13.57 0.09
CA ALA A 422 -26.20 -13.43 1.50
C ALA A 422 -26.48 -12.02 2.01
N THR A 423 -26.81 -11.91 3.30
CA THR A 423 -26.84 -10.63 4.00
C THR A 423 -25.50 -10.39 4.66
N VAL A 424 -24.80 -9.32 4.28
CA VAL A 424 -23.50 -8.94 4.84
C VAL A 424 -23.68 -7.72 5.71
N ILE A 425 -23.26 -7.78 6.98
CA ILE A 425 -23.36 -6.66 7.92
C ILE A 425 -21.97 -6.26 8.39
N VAL A 426 -21.59 -5.02 8.13
CA VAL A 426 -20.34 -4.40 8.56
C VAL A 426 -20.61 -3.57 9.80
N ALA A 427 -20.09 -4.01 10.94
CA ALA A 427 -20.36 -3.39 12.24
C ALA A 427 -19.25 -3.77 13.24
N GLY A 428 -19.56 -3.72 14.54
CA GLY A 428 -18.65 -4.20 15.59
C GLY A 428 -17.52 -3.20 15.86
N LEU A 429 -16.30 -3.60 15.54
CA LEU A 429 -15.06 -2.83 15.67
C LEU A 429 -14.57 -2.30 14.32
N PHE A 430 -15.31 -2.53 13.22
CA PHE A 430 -14.91 -2.05 11.89
C PHE A 430 -14.70 -0.53 11.86
N SER A 431 -15.63 0.25 12.41
CA SER A 431 -15.53 1.72 12.44
C SER A 431 -14.43 2.27 13.36
N ASN A 432 -13.81 1.43 14.21
CA ASN A 432 -12.82 1.86 15.19
C ASN A 432 -11.42 2.02 14.58
N PHE A 433 -11.02 1.10 13.69
CA PHE A 433 -9.60 0.91 13.31
C PHE A 433 -9.35 0.92 11.80
N VAL A 434 -10.35 1.27 11.00
CA VAL A 434 -10.20 1.46 9.55
C VAL A 434 -9.85 2.92 9.28
N ASN A 435 -8.87 3.20 8.42
CA ASN A 435 -8.53 4.55 7.98
C ASN A 435 -9.43 5.03 6.81
N GLN A 436 -9.20 6.22 6.25
CA GLN A 436 -10.03 6.73 5.15
C GLN A 436 -9.88 5.92 3.84
N GLY A 437 -8.65 5.69 3.38
CA GLY A 437 -8.38 4.92 2.17
C GLY A 437 -8.94 3.49 2.25
N GLU A 438 -8.73 2.80 3.37
CA GLU A 438 -9.26 1.46 3.61
C GLU A 438 -10.79 1.43 3.57
N PHE A 439 -11.46 2.42 4.18
CA PHE A 439 -12.91 2.51 4.18
C PHE A 439 -13.46 2.75 2.76
N ASP A 440 -12.93 3.75 2.07
CA ASP A 440 -13.39 4.16 0.75
C ASP A 440 -13.15 3.01 -0.26
N ARG A 441 -11.96 2.38 -0.24
CA ARG A 441 -11.62 1.21 -1.06
C ARG A 441 -12.55 0.03 -0.80
N PHE A 442 -12.86 -0.25 0.47
CA PHE A 442 -13.70 -1.38 0.87
C PHE A 442 -15.07 -1.32 0.18
N PHE A 443 -15.73 -0.15 0.20
CA PHE A 443 -17.05 0.02 -0.43
C PHE A 443 -16.98 0.25 -1.94
N ALA A 444 -15.96 0.97 -2.43
CA ALA A 444 -15.74 1.18 -3.87
C ALA A 444 -15.62 -0.17 -4.60
N ARG A 445 -14.93 -1.15 -4.02
CA ARG A 445 -14.79 -2.49 -4.60
C ARG A 445 -16.11 -3.23 -4.80
N VAL A 446 -17.12 -2.98 -3.98
CA VAL A 446 -18.47 -3.55 -4.14
C VAL A 446 -19.24 -2.86 -5.27
N GLY A 447 -18.84 -1.63 -5.61
CA GLY A 447 -19.54 -0.73 -6.53
C GLY A 447 -20.37 0.34 -5.84
N LEU A 448 -20.10 0.64 -4.56
CA LEU A 448 -20.82 1.65 -3.80
C LEU A 448 -19.99 2.94 -3.71
N PRO A 449 -20.61 4.12 -3.86
CA PRO A 449 -19.91 5.42 -3.77
C PRO A 449 -19.65 5.85 -2.31
N TRP A 450 -19.86 4.95 -1.35
CA TRP A 450 -19.82 5.24 0.07
C TRP A 450 -18.41 5.67 0.49
N ARG A 451 -18.34 6.75 1.25
CA ARG A 451 -17.08 7.30 1.77
C ARG A 451 -17.10 7.43 3.28
N ARG A 452 -15.93 7.44 3.89
CA ARG A 452 -15.77 7.72 5.32
C ARG A 452 -16.33 9.11 5.63
N GLY A 453 -17.35 9.17 6.46
CA GLY A 453 -17.98 10.42 6.88
C GLY A 453 -17.45 10.94 8.21
N SER A 454 -18.24 11.79 8.84
CA SER A 454 -17.92 12.38 10.15
C SER A 454 -17.86 11.35 11.28
N TYR A 455 -17.05 11.63 12.33
CA TYR A 455 -16.95 10.80 13.52
C TYR A 455 -17.29 11.61 14.78
N HIS A 456 -18.45 11.33 15.38
CA HIS A 456 -18.91 12.03 16.57
C HIS A 456 -20.03 11.26 17.28
N ARG A 457 -20.45 11.74 18.45
CA ARG A 457 -21.62 11.22 19.16
C ARG A 457 -22.83 12.09 18.85
N GLU A 458 -23.94 11.46 18.50
CA GLU A 458 -25.20 12.15 18.19
C GLU A 458 -26.42 11.24 18.39
N THR A 459 -27.61 11.83 18.53
CA THR A 459 -28.90 11.16 18.45
C THR A 459 -29.35 11.04 17.01
N VAL A 460 -29.42 9.81 16.51
CA VAL A 460 -29.88 9.53 15.15
C VAL A 460 -31.33 9.10 15.13
N THR A 461 -32.03 9.44 14.04
CA THR A 461 -33.46 9.17 13.87
C THR A 461 -33.70 8.17 12.73
N LEU A 462 -34.62 7.24 12.94
CA LEU A 462 -35.02 6.25 11.95
C LEU A 462 -35.76 6.89 10.77
N ARG A 463 -35.27 6.68 9.56
CA ARG A 463 -36.00 6.97 8.31
C ARG A 463 -36.88 5.78 7.96
N GLN A 464 -38.09 5.74 8.52
CA GLN A 464 -39.01 4.60 8.34
C GLN A 464 -39.25 4.21 6.87
N GLN A 465 -39.28 5.20 5.97
CA GLN A 465 -39.45 4.97 4.53
C GLN A 465 -38.29 4.18 3.90
N ALA A 466 -37.07 4.33 4.41
CA ALA A 466 -35.88 3.62 3.92
C ALA A 466 -35.87 2.13 4.31
N VAL A 467 -36.63 1.73 5.34
CA VAL A 467 -36.75 0.32 5.75
C VAL A 467 -37.57 -0.49 4.74
N GLY A 468 -38.55 0.15 4.09
CA GLY A 468 -39.45 -0.48 3.12
C GLY A 468 -40.51 -1.42 3.72
N ASP A 469 -40.25 -2.02 4.89
CA ASP A 469 -41.18 -2.85 5.66
C ASP A 469 -41.71 -2.11 6.89
N ALA A 470 -43.01 -1.78 6.86
CA ALA A 470 -43.68 -1.03 7.92
C ALA A 470 -43.78 -1.81 9.25
N GLN A 471 -43.83 -3.14 9.22
CA GLN A 471 -43.86 -3.94 10.45
C GLN A 471 -42.49 -4.01 11.09
N LEU A 472 -41.43 -4.19 10.28
CA LEU A 472 -40.06 -4.14 10.78
C LEU A 472 -39.73 -2.76 11.34
N ALA A 473 -40.10 -1.68 10.63
CA ALA A 473 -39.86 -0.31 11.05
C ALA A 473 -40.46 0.04 12.43
N ARG A 474 -41.60 -0.57 12.80
CA ARG A 474 -42.23 -0.39 14.13
C ARG A 474 -41.49 -1.06 15.27
N ARG A 475 -40.68 -2.08 14.95
CA ARG A 475 -39.89 -2.83 15.95
C ARG A 475 -38.49 -2.23 16.14
N LEU A 476 -38.10 -1.32 15.26
CA LEU A 476 -36.84 -0.58 15.35
C LEU A 476 -36.99 0.65 16.25
N PRO A 477 -35.93 1.05 16.99
CA PRO A 477 -35.96 2.28 17.77
C PRO A 477 -36.22 3.50 16.88
N SER A 478 -37.16 4.37 17.25
CA SER A 478 -37.45 5.59 16.49
C SER A 478 -36.27 6.57 16.47
N SER A 479 -35.50 6.61 17.56
CA SER A 479 -34.25 7.37 17.69
C SER A 479 -33.41 6.82 18.83
N TYR A 480 -32.09 6.95 18.76
CA TYR A 480 -31.18 6.65 19.88
C TYR A 480 -29.85 7.40 19.72
N SER A 481 -29.17 7.65 20.85
CA SER A 481 -27.82 8.23 20.84
C SER A 481 -26.78 7.16 20.56
N GLN A 482 -25.88 7.43 19.63
CA GLN A 482 -24.73 6.59 19.37
C GLN A 482 -23.44 7.38 19.16
N LYS A 483 -22.28 6.77 19.45
CA LYS A 483 -21.00 7.30 18.97
C LYS A 483 -20.65 6.55 17.69
N ALA A 484 -20.67 7.22 16.56
CA ALA A 484 -20.57 6.56 15.27
C ALA A 484 -19.53 7.21 14.36
N LEU A 485 -18.93 6.37 13.53
CA LEU A 485 -18.38 6.80 12.25
C LEU A 485 -19.52 6.78 11.24
N PHE A 486 -19.85 7.92 10.67
CA PHE A 486 -20.87 8.01 9.64
C PHE A 486 -20.32 7.57 8.29
N VAL A 487 -21.21 7.15 7.40
CA VAL A 487 -20.92 6.90 5.99
C VAL A 487 -21.58 7.97 5.14
N ASP A 488 -20.81 8.61 4.27
CA ASP A 488 -21.28 9.63 3.34
C ASP A 488 -21.65 9.03 1.97
N HIS A 489 -22.32 9.81 1.13
CA HIS A 489 -22.77 9.43 -0.21
C HIS A 489 -23.75 8.24 -0.23
N VAL A 490 -24.53 8.07 0.85
CA VAL A 490 -25.57 7.05 0.93
C VAL A 490 -26.86 7.55 0.27
N ALA A 491 -27.45 6.74 -0.60
CA ALA A 491 -28.75 7.04 -1.18
C ALA A 491 -29.81 7.18 -0.07
N SER A 492 -30.73 8.14 -0.20
CA SER A 492 -31.75 8.39 0.84
C SER A 492 -32.66 7.19 1.10
N SER A 493 -32.83 6.31 0.11
CA SER A 493 -33.57 5.03 0.23
C SER A 493 -32.86 3.99 1.09
N ASP A 494 -31.55 4.14 1.27
CA ASP A 494 -30.69 3.12 1.91
C ASP A 494 -30.25 3.59 3.30
N ALA A 495 -30.33 4.89 3.58
CA ALA A 495 -29.98 5.49 4.86
C ALA A 495 -31.07 5.23 5.92
N TRP A 496 -30.86 4.24 6.78
CA TRP A 496 -31.81 3.88 7.85
C TRP A 496 -31.80 4.85 9.02
N TYR A 497 -30.61 5.25 9.49
CA TYR A 497 -30.47 6.19 10.60
C TYR A 497 -29.53 7.33 10.25
N THR A 498 -30.02 8.55 10.46
CA THR A 498 -29.31 9.79 10.15
C THR A 498 -29.51 10.82 11.26
N GLU A 499 -28.58 11.76 11.41
CA GLU A 499 -28.72 12.89 12.33
C GLU A 499 -29.93 13.76 11.96
N THR A 500 -30.02 14.18 10.69
CA THR A 500 -31.15 14.95 10.17
C THR A 500 -31.81 14.26 8.98
N PRO A 501 -33.12 14.48 8.73
CA PRO A 501 -33.82 13.90 7.58
C PRO A 501 -33.22 14.27 6.21
N THR A 502 -32.46 15.36 6.13
CA THR A 502 -31.80 15.85 4.92
C THR A 502 -30.32 15.49 4.85
N SER A 503 -29.75 14.86 5.89
CA SER A 503 -28.36 14.45 5.90
C SER A 503 -28.03 13.53 4.73
N ARG A 504 -26.88 13.78 4.09
CA ARG A 504 -26.25 12.89 3.10
C ARG A 504 -25.45 11.77 3.75
N GLU A 505 -25.07 11.98 5.01
CA GLU A 505 -24.41 10.97 5.84
C GLU A 505 -25.41 10.15 6.65
N ALA A 506 -25.09 8.88 6.85
CA ALA A 506 -25.87 7.95 7.67
C ALA A 506 -24.99 7.25 8.71
N ALA A 507 -25.51 7.09 9.92
CA ALA A 507 -24.88 6.23 10.94
C ALA A 507 -25.20 4.75 10.67
N VAL A 508 -26.32 4.49 10.00
CA VAL A 508 -26.76 3.16 9.58
C VAL A 508 -27.27 3.21 8.16
N ALA A 509 -26.71 2.35 7.30
CA ALA A 509 -27.14 2.18 5.91
C ALA A 509 -27.42 0.71 5.60
N PHE A 510 -28.41 0.44 4.76
CA PHE A 510 -28.74 -0.90 4.28
C PHE A 510 -29.20 -0.86 2.83
N THR A 511 -28.42 -1.47 1.94
CA THR A 511 -28.63 -1.41 0.49
C THR A 511 -28.65 -2.80 -0.14
N LYS A 512 -29.27 -2.92 -1.31
CA LYS A 512 -29.30 -4.15 -2.10
C LYS A 512 -28.08 -4.20 -3.01
N VAL A 513 -27.37 -5.34 -3.00
CA VAL A 513 -26.23 -5.60 -3.89
C VAL A 513 -26.40 -6.98 -4.52
N GLY A 514 -26.61 -7.02 -5.83
CA GLY A 514 -27.00 -8.26 -6.51
C GLY A 514 -28.32 -8.82 -5.94
N LEU A 515 -28.30 -10.08 -5.49
CA LEU A 515 -29.44 -10.72 -4.84
C LEU A 515 -29.47 -10.52 -3.31
N GLY A 516 -28.35 -10.12 -2.69
CA GLY A 516 -28.22 -9.95 -1.25
C GLY A 516 -28.36 -8.50 -0.78
N LYS A 517 -28.00 -8.28 0.49
CA LYS A 517 -28.06 -6.97 1.13
C LYS A 517 -26.79 -6.68 1.92
N LEU A 518 -26.28 -5.45 1.81
CA LEU A 518 -25.13 -4.97 2.55
C LEU A 518 -25.59 -3.92 3.56
N GLY A 519 -25.28 -4.16 4.84
CA GLY A 519 -25.52 -3.25 5.95
C GLY A 519 -24.24 -2.68 6.50
N TYR A 520 -24.30 -1.42 6.91
CA TYR A 520 -23.26 -0.73 7.68
C TYR A 520 -23.87 -0.14 8.94
N VAL A 521 -23.22 -0.37 10.08
CA VAL A 521 -23.55 0.24 11.37
C VAL A 521 -22.28 0.86 11.94
N GLY A 522 -22.25 2.18 11.98
CA GLY A 522 -21.06 2.97 12.33
C GLY A 522 -20.72 3.04 13.82
N ASP A 523 -21.62 2.57 14.67
CA ASP A 523 -21.50 2.60 16.13
C ASP A 523 -20.21 1.91 16.64
N VAL A 524 -19.36 2.66 17.33
CA VAL A 524 -18.10 2.16 17.90
C VAL A 524 -18.23 1.55 19.29
N ASN A 525 -19.33 1.77 20.00
CA ASN A 525 -19.56 1.28 21.36
C ASN A 525 -20.56 0.12 21.45
N GLY A 526 -21.38 -0.11 20.42
CA GLY A 526 -22.38 -1.19 20.42
C GLY A 526 -23.58 -0.88 21.30
N GLU A 527 -24.11 0.34 21.20
CA GLU A 527 -25.32 0.79 21.87
C GLU A 527 -26.51 -0.16 21.64
N GLU A 528 -27.44 -0.20 22.60
CA GLU A 528 -28.64 -1.07 22.54
C GLU A 528 -29.43 -0.92 21.25
N GLY A 529 -29.65 0.31 20.80
CA GLY A 529 -30.35 0.59 19.54
C GLY A 529 -29.63 -0.04 18.34
N SER A 530 -28.30 0.07 18.27
CA SER A 530 -27.49 -0.52 17.21
C SER A 530 -27.56 -2.06 17.22
N ARG A 531 -27.58 -2.68 18.41
CA ARG A 531 -27.74 -4.14 18.55
C ARG A 531 -29.08 -4.60 17.98
N THR A 532 -30.17 -3.90 18.31
CA THR A 532 -31.51 -4.16 17.75
C THR A 532 -31.50 -4.03 16.23
N VAL A 533 -30.85 -2.99 15.70
CA VAL A 533 -30.73 -2.75 14.25
C VAL A 533 -29.96 -3.88 13.56
N VAL A 534 -28.82 -4.32 14.10
CA VAL A 534 -28.06 -5.45 13.54
C VAL A 534 -28.89 -6.72 13.49
N LEU A 535 -29.61 -7.05 14.57
CA LEU A 535 -30.51 -8.21 14.60
C LEU A 535 -31.64 -8.10 13.57
N ALA A 536 -32.19 -6.90 13.37
CA ALA A 536 -33.20 -6.64 12.35
C ALA A 536 -32.66 -6.86 10.93
N MET A 537 -31.47 -6.35 10.62
CA MET A 537 -30.84 -6.56 9.32
C MET A 537 -30.56 -8.04 9.05
N CYS A 538 -30.17 -8.79 10.09
CA CYS A 538 -29.98 -10.25 10.03
C CYS A 538 -31.30 -11.05 9.92
N GLY A 539 -32.47 -10.41 10.04
CA GLY A 539 -33.76 -11.12 10.07
C GLY A 539 -34.01 -11.91 11.36
N LEU A 540 -33.35 -11.53 12.46
CA LEU A 540 -33.37 -12.23 13.75
C LEU A 540 -34.16 -11.49 14.84
N LEU A 541 -34.76 -10.36 14.50
CA LEU A 541 -35.51 -9.53 15.43
C LEU A 541 -36.76 -10.24 15.91
#